data_AF-A0A945L5F6-F1
#
_entry.id   AF-A0A945L5F6-F1
#
_cell.length_a   1.000
_cell.length_b   1.000
_cell.length_c   1.000
_cell.angle_alpha   90.00
_cell.angle_beta   90.00
_cell.angle_gamma   90.00
#
_symmetry.space_group_name_H-M   'P 1'
#
loop_
_entity.id
_entity.type
_entity.pdbx_description
1 polymer ?
#
loop_
_entity_poly.entity_id
_entity_poly.type
_entity_poly.pdbx_seq_one_letter_code
_entity_poly.pdbx_strand_id
1 'polypeptide(L)' 'MNRISIIALLLFAVGVSAADRPDIIYILADNLDYGDLGCYGQETLNTPAIDRMAESKAFFKVTGNWFELDSEVLYTNFIT' A
#
# COMPACT_ATOMS: atom_id res chain seq x y z
N MET A 1 47.17 11.43 0.54
CA MET A 1 45.93 10.63 0.45
C MET A 1 46.32 9.21 0.08
N ASN A 2 46.14 8.27 1.00
CA ASN A 2 46.55 6.87 0.89
C ASN A 2 45.64 6.09 -0.08
N ARG A 3 46.24 5.25 -0.94
CA ARG A 3 45.53 4.47 -1.97
C ARG A 3 44.43 3.57 -1.39
N ILE A 4 44.65 3.06 -0.18
CA ILE A 4 43.70 2.20 0.57
C ILE A 4 42.41 2.95 0.89
N SER A 5 42.49 4.21 1.33
CA SER A 5 41.30 5.01 1.64
C SER A 5 40.48 5.36 0.39
N ILE A 6 41.14 5.50 -0.76
CA ILE A 6 40.45 5.71 -2.05
C ILE A 6 39.68 4.45 -2.45
N ILE A 7 40.30 3.27 -2.32
CA ILE A 7 39.65 1.99 -2.64
C ILE A 7 38.46 1.73 -1.70
N ALA A 8 38.62 1.97 -0.41
CA ALA A 8 37.53 1.82 0.55
C ALA A 8 36.35 2.75 0.26
N LEU A 9 36.62 3.99 -0.14
CA LEU A 9 35.58 4.96 -0.52
C LEU A 9 34.84 4.55 -1.80
N LEU A 10 35.56 4.04 -2.80
CA LEU A 10 34.97 3.57 -4.05
C LEU A 10 34.10 2.32 -3.84
N LEU A 11 34.54 1.38 -3.01
CA LEU A 11 33.74 0.19 -2.67
C LEU A 11 32.44 0.54 -1.95
N PHE A 12 32.47 1.55 -1.07
CA PHE A 12 31.27 2.02 -0.38
C PHE A 12 30.25 2.66 -1.35
N ALA A 13 30.72 3.41 -2.34
CA ALA A 13 29.86 4.08 -3.31
C ALA A 13 29.12 3.11 -4.25
N VAL A 14 29.69 1.94 -4.56
CA VAL A 14 29.08 0.95 -5.46
C VAL A 14 27.86 0.26 -4.83
N GLY A 15 27.74 0.24 -3.50
CA GLY A 15 26.61 -0.39 -2.80
C GLY A 15 25.36 0.48 -2.68
N VAL A 16 25.39 1.73 -3.12
CA VAL A 16 24.26 2.65 -3.02
C VAL A 16 23.42 2.57 -4.30
N SER A 17 22.30 1.85 -4.25
CA SER A 17 21.25 1.90 -5.26
C SER A 17 20.06 2.71 -4.75
N ALA A 18 19.46 3.54 -5.60
CA ALA A 18 18.18 4.15 -5.29
C ALA A 18 17.10 3.06 -5.20
N ALA A 19 16.15 3.20 -4.27
CA ALA A 19 14.99 2.33 -4.23
C ALA A 19 14.13 2.55 -5.49
N ASP A 20 13.51 1.48 -5.99
CA ASP A 20 12.55 1.58 -7.08
C ASP A 20 11.40 2.50 -6.67
N ARG A 21 11.04 3.41 -7.57
CA ARG A 21 9.91 4.32 -7.35
C ARG A 21 8.63 3.56 -7.71
N PRO A 22 7.65 3.43 -6.78
CA PRO A 22 6.40 2.77 -7.11
C PRO A 22 5.55 3.64 -8.06
N ASP A 23 4.82 2.97 -8.96
CA ASP A 23 3.72 3.58 -9.69
C ASP A 23 2.51 3.70 -8.76
N ILE A 24 1.96 4.92 -8.63
CA ILE A 24 0.85 5.21 -7.73
C ILE A 24 -0.38 5.52 -8.56
N ILE A 25 -1.44 4.74 -8.36
CA ILE A 25 -2.77 4.99 -8.92
C ILE A 25 -3.70 5.38 -7.77
N TYR A 26 -4.30 6.57 -7.84
CA TYR A 26 -5.27 7.06 -6.86
C TYR A 26 -6.65 7.14 -7.50
N ILE A 27 -7.60 6.36 -6.95
CA ILE A 27 -8.98 6.30 -7.44
C ILE A 27 -9.86 6.93 -6.36
N LEU A 28 -10.59 7.98 -6.73
CA LEU A 28 -11.57 8.64 -5.87
C LEU A 28 -12.98 8.23 -6.34
N ALA A 29 -13.76 7.71 -5.42
CA ALA A 29 -15.17 7.42 -5.63
C ALA A 29 -16.00 8.25 -4.64
N ASP A 30 -17.09 8.85 -5.13
CA ASP A 30 -18.03 9.58 -4.30
C ASP A 30 -19.12 8.62 -3.79
N ASN A 31 -19.53 8.80 -2.53
CA ASN A 31 -20.55 7.98 -1.85
C ASN A 31 -20.33 6.46 -1.91
N LEU A 32 -19.08 6.00 -1.99
CA LEU A 32 -18.73 4.59 -1.86
C LEU A 32 -18.40 4.27 -0.41
N ASP A 33 -19.07 3.26 0.16
CA ASP A 33 -18.81 2.79 1.51
C ASP A 33 -18.02 1.45 1.50
N TYR A 34 -17.37 1.11 2.62
CA TYR A 34 -16.65 -0.15 2.77
C TYR A 34 -17.59 -1.37 2.63
N GLY A 35 -18.84 -1.25 3.10
CA GLY A 35 -19.86 -2.30 3.01
C GLY A 35 -20.34 -2.62 1.60
N ASP A 36 -19.94 -1.83 0.60
CA ASP A 36 -20.29 -2.04 -0.80
C ASP A 36 -19.31 -2.96 -1.54
N LEU A 37 -18.18 -3.29 -0.92
CA LEU A 37 -17.05 -3.96 -1.56
C LEU A 37 -16.94 -5.44 -1.15
N GLY A 38 -16.83 -6.33 -2.13
CA GLY A 38 -16.72 -7.78 -1.93
C GLY A 38 -15.53 -8.18 -1.06
N CYS A 39 -14.37 -7.54 -1.26
CA CYS A 39 -13.19 -7.73 -0.41
C CYS A 39 -13.37 -7.34 1.07
N TYR A 40 -14.48 -6.68 1.42
CA TYR A 40 -14.88 -6.36 2.79
C TYR A 40 -16.12 -7.16 3.26
N GLY A 41 -16.54 -8.19 2.53
CA GLY A 41 -17.59 -9.13 2.94
C GLY A 41 -18.98 -8.88 2.33
N GLN A 42 -19.08 -8.02 1.30
CA GLN A 42 -20.31 -7.84 0.54
C GLN A 42 -20.59 -9.05 -0.39
N GLU A 43 -21.80 -9.61 -0.35
CA GLU A 43 -22.19 -10.85 -1.08
C GLU A 43 -23.12 -10.62 -2.29
N THR A 44 -23.82 -9.49 -2.35
CA THR A 44 -24.84 -9.12 -3.34
C THR A 44 -24.27 -8.23 -4.45
N LEU A 45 -23.49 -7.20 -4.08
CA LEU A 45 -22.82 -6.33 -5.05
C LEU A 45 -21.50 -6.98 -5.49
N ASN A 46 -21.34 -7.17 -6.80
CA ASN A 46 -20.16 -7.82 -7.36
C ASN A 46 -19.12 -6.76 -7.77
N THR A 47 -17.97 -6.73 -7.07
CA THR A 47 -16.88 -5.77 -7.31
C THR A 47 -15.58 -6.43 -7.78
N PRO A 48 -15.62 -7.28 -8.83
CA PRO A 48 -14.56 -8.26 -9.08
C PRO A 48 -13.22 -7.62 -9.49
N ALA A 49 -13.23 -6.38 -10.00
CA ALA A 49 -12.00 -5.64 -10.30
C ALA A 49 -11.31 -5.14 -9.02
N ILE A 50 -12.08 -4.63 -8.07
CA ILE A 50 -11.59 -4.13 -6.78
C ILE A 50 -11.15 -5.30 -5.91
N ASP A 51 -11.91 -6.40 -5.92
CA ASP A 51 -11.59 -7.61 -5.16
C ASP A 51 -10.25 -8.21 -5.61
N ARG A 52 -10.03 -8.32 -6.93
CA ARG A 52 -8.73 -8.75 -7.47
C ARG A 52 -7.59 -7.80 -7.13
N MET A 53 -7.85 -6.49 -7.05
CA MET A 53 -6.83 -5.53 -6.62
C MET A 53 -6.47 -5.72 -5.15
N ALA A 54 -7.46 -5.99 -4.29
CA ALA A 54 -7.26 -6.28 -2.88
C ALA A 54 -6.49 -7.59 -2.63
N GLU A 55 -6.70 -8.60 -3.47
CA GLU A 55 -5.97 -9.88 -3.42
C GLU A 55 -4.55 -9.80 -4.02
N SER A 56 -4.26 -8.76 -4.80
CA SER A 56 -2.95 -8.61 -5.44
C SER A 56 -1.87 -8.26 -4.41
N LYS A 57 -0.60 -8.53 -4.73
CA LYS A 57 0.54 -8.12 -3.88
C LYS A 57 0.81 -6.60 -3.90
N ALA A 58 -0.01 -5.81 -4.61
CA ALA A 58 0.08 -4.37 -4.54
C ALA A 58 -0.41 -3.88 -3.18
N PHE A 59 0.16 -2.79 -2.68
CA PHE A 59 -0.39 -2.12 -1.52
C PHE A 59 -1.77 -1.57 -1.88
N PHE A 60 -2.83 -2.21 -1.40
CA PHE A 60 -4.21 -1.83 -1.63
C PHE A 60 -4.82 -1.29 -0.32
N LYS A 61 -5.33 -0.06 -0.37
CA LYS A 61 -6.01 0.57 0.76
C LYS A 61 -7.20 1.38 0.27
N VAL A 62 -8.38 1.01 0.73
CA VAL A 62 -9.57 1.87 0.65
C VAL A 62 -9.58 2.77 1.90
N THR A 63 -9.85 4.05 1.70
CA THR A 63 -10.01 5.05 2.75
C THR A 63 -11.23 5.91 2.45
N GLY A 64 -11.98 6.27 3.48
CA GLY A 64 -13.16 7.12 3.38
C GLY A 64 -13.24 8.05 4.58
N ASN A 65 -13.86 9.21 4.39
CA ASN A 65 -14.10 10.18 5.45
C ASN A 65 -15.60 10.23 5.71
N TRP A 66 -16.06 9.50 6.72
CA TRP A 66 -17.40 9.67 7.28
C TRP A 66 -17.27 9.61 8.80
N PHE A 67 -17.84 10.60 9.46
CA PHE A 67 -17.79 10.75 10.91
C PHE A 67 -18.46 9.54 11.59
N GLU A 68 -17.82 9.02 12.64
CA GLU A 68 -18.35 8.14 13.72
C GLU A 68 -18.16 6.59 13.60
N LEU A 69 -17.22 6.08 14.44
CA LEU A 69 -17.26 4.93 15.37
C LEU A 69 -17.89 3.61 14.89
N ASP A 70 -17.16 2.50 14.75
CA ASP A 70 -16.71 1.71 15.92
C ASP A 70 -15.20 1.33 15.89
N SER A 71 -14.57 1.50 17.04
CA SER A 71 -13.14 1.45 17.31
C SER A 71 -12.50 0.05 17.39
N GLU A 72 -13.02 -0.96 16.68
CA GLU A 72 -12.52 -2.34 16.82
C GLU A 72 -12.03 -3.01 15.53
N VAL A 73 -12.41 -2.55 14.34
CA VAL A 73 -12.10 -3.28 13.10
C VAL A 73 -10.84 -2.77 12.39
N LEU A 74 -10.44 -1.51 12.63
CA LEU A 74 -9.37 -0.87 11.85
C LEU A 74 -7.94 -1.11 12.37
N TYR A 75 -7.75 -1.68 13.57
CA TYR A 75 -6.41 -1.88 14.14
C TYR A 75 -5.78 -3.24 13.83
N THR A 76 -6.58 -4.27 13.51
CA THR A 76 -6.07 -5.64 13.37
C THR A 76 -5.23 -5.87 12.11
N ASN A 77 -5.39 -5.05 11.06
CA ASN A 77 -4.71 -5.29 9.78
C ASN A 77 -3.58 -4.31 9.45
N PHE A 78 -3.12 -3.50 10.42
CA PHE A 78 -1.96 -2.61 10.24
C PHE A 78 -0.68 -3.13 10.89
N ILE A 79 -0.72 -4.27 11.58
CA ILE A 79 0.46 -4.93 12.14
C ILE A 79 0.35 -6.45 11.91
N THR A 80 0.48 -6.90 10.67
CA THR A 80 1.11 -8.19 10.34
C THR A 80 1.67 -8.12 8.92
#